data_AF-A0A090WQ39-F1
#
_entry.id   AF-A0A090WQ39-F1
#
_cell.length_a   1.000
_cell.length_b   1.000
_cell.length_c   1.000
_cell.angle_alpha   90.00
_cell.angle_beta   90.00
_cell.angle_gamma   90.00
#
_symmetry.space_group_name_H-M   'P 1'
#
loop_
_entity.id
_entity.type
_entity.pdbx_description
1 polymer ?
#
loop_
_entity_poly.entity_id
_entity_poly.type
_entity_poly.pdbx_seq_one_letter_code
_entity_poly.pdbx_strand_id
1 'polypeptide(L)'
;MATELFHFPFVKSVFLDENYVSITKYDIAEWDGITLELREFIRSYIEDGKEVVLPEAVETLKKSTEHVDTHFDTLDDTSKEIINILEEYVKPAVASDGGNIQFISYDEETKNVSVLLQGACSGCPSSTYTLKSGIENMLKEMLPGKVAMVEAING
;
A
#
# COMPACT_ATOMS: atom_id res chain seq x y z
N MET A 1 -12.24 13.05 4.06
CA MET A 1 -11.81 13.29 2.66
C MET A 1 -12.15 12.14 1.74
N ALA A 2 -11.78 10.89 2.08
CA ALA A 2 -12.05 9.72 1.22
C ALA A 2 -13.53 9.58 0.81
N THR A 3 -14.46 9.69 1.75
CA THR A 3 -15.92 9.59 1.48
C THR A 3 -16.40 10.61 0.45
N GLU A 4 -15.92 11.84 0.54
CA GLU A 4 -16.29 12.91 -0.40
C GLU A 4 -15.68 12.70 -1.79
N LEU A 5 -14.48 12.10 -1.86
CA LEU A 5 -13.89 11.73 -3.15
C LEU A 5 -14.72 10.66 -3.90
N PHE A 6 -15.44 9.79 -3.18
CA PHE A 6 -16.35 8.83 -3.80
C PHE A 6 -17.64 9.45 -4.35
N HIS A 7 -17.95 10.72 -4.04
CA HIS A 7 -19.05 11.42 -4.69
C HIS A 7 -18.75 11.79 -6.16
N PHE A 8 -17.47 11.81 -6.55
CA PHE A 8 -17.10 11.98 -7.95
C PHE A 8 -17.39 10.67 -8.71
N PRO A 9 -18.25 10.68 -9.75
CA PRO A 9 -18.72 9.45 -10.41
C PRO A 9 -17.60 8.70 -11.14
N PHE A 10 -16.47 9.36 -11.40
CA PHE A 10 -15.30 8.78 -12.05
C PHE A 10 -14.30 8.14 -11.07
N VAL A 11 -14.46 8.31 -9.75
CA VAL A 11 -13.53 7.74 -8.76
C VAL A 11 -13.92 6.30 -8.45
N LYS A 12 -12.98 5.37 -8.69
CA LYS A 12 -13.14 3.94 -8.44
C LYS A 12 -12.57 3.52 -7.08
N SER A 13 -11.39 4.01 -6.73
CA SER A 13 -10.78 3.77 -5.41
C SER A 13 -9.91 4.95 -4.99
N VAL A 14 -9.78 5.12 -3.68
CA VAL A 14 -8.94 6.13 -3.05
C VAL A 14 -8.09 5.43 -2.00
N PHE A 15 -6.79 5.59 -2.11
CA PHE A 15 -5.81 5.17 -1.11
C PHE A 15 -5.16 6.42 -0.51
N LEU A 16 -5.08 6.45 0.81
CA LEU A 16 -4.52 7.54 1.58
C LEU A 16 -3.31 7.03 2.35
N ASP A 17 -2.18 7.68 2.14
CA ASP A 17 -0.97 7.51 2.92
C ASP A 17 -0.61 8.83 3.62
N GLU A 18 0.48 8.87 4.38
CA GLU A 18 0.86 10.05 5.16
C GLU A 18 1.11 11.28 4.27
N ASN A 19 1.69 11.07 3.08
CA ASN A 19 2.19 12.15 2.22
C ASN A 19 1.61 12.18 0.80
N TYR A 20 0.73 11.25 0.44
CA TYR A 20 0.10 11.23 -0.87
C TYR A 20 -1.30 10.61 -0.85
N VAL A 21 -2.06 10.92 -1.90
CA VAL A 21 -3.38 10.35 -2.17
C VAL A 21 -3.32 9.70 -3.54
N SER A 22 -3.61 8.40 -3.61
CA SER A 22 -3.69 7.68 -4.87
C SER A 22 -5.15 7.46 -5.24
N ILE A 23 -5.54 7.97 -6.40
CA ILE A 23 -6.90 7.88 -6.92
C ILE A 23 -6.88 7.00 -8.16
N THR A 24 -7.68 5.94 -8.16
CA THR A 24 -7.94 5.16 -9.37
C THR A 24 -9.27 5.61 -9.95
N LYS A 25 -9.30 5.92 -11.25
CA LYS A 25 -10.53 6.30 -11.96
C LYS A 25 -11.16 5.13 -12.72
N TYR A 26 -12.47 5.21 -12.94
CA TYR A 26 -13.13 4.43 -13.99
C TYR A 26 -12.74 4.95 -15.38
N ASP A 27 -12.89 4.10 -16.39
CA ASP A 27 -12.59 4.45 -17.80
C ASP A 27 -13.70 5.28 -18.45
N ILE A 28 -14.24 6.25 -17.71
CA ILE A 28 -15.34 7.13 -18.13
C ILE A 28 -14.94 8.62 -18.16
N ALA A 29 -13.72 8.94 -17.72
CA ALA A 29 -13.20 10.29 -17.63
C ALA A 29 -11.70 10.29 -17.96
N GLU A 30 -11.21 11.38 -18.53
CA GLU A 30 -9.78 11.58 -18.82
C GLU A 30 -9.12 12.43 -17.74
N TRP A 31 -7.85 12.14 -17.42
CA TRP A 31 -7.11 12.84 -16.36
C TRP A 31 -7.07 14.36 -16.59
N ASP A 32 -6.84 14.79 -17.83
CA ASP A 32 -6.80 16.21 -18.18
C ASP A 32 -8.11 16.95 -17.86
N GLY A 33 -9.24 16.23 -17.87
CA GLY A 33 -10.56 16.79 -17.58
C GLY A 33 -10.91 16.86 -16.09
N ILE A 34 -10.28 16.05 -15.24
CA ILE A 34 -10.65 15.90 -13.81
C ILE A 34 -9.56 16.36 -12.84
N THR A 35 -8.32 16.54 -13.31
CA THR A 35 -7.16 16.83 -12.43
C THR A 35 -7.32 18.15 -11.67
N LEU A 36 -7.82 19.20 -12.34
CA LEU A 36 -7.98 20.50 -11.68
C LEU A 36 -9.05 20.46 -10.59
N GLU A 37 -10.20 19.84 -10.88
CA GLU A 37 -11.31 19.67 -9.92
C GLU A 37 -10.86 18.89 -8.68
N LEU A 38 -10.19 17.75 -8.89
CA LEU A 38 -9.64 16.93 -7.80
C LEU A 38 -8.63 17.71 -6.96
N ARG A 39 -7.73 18.47 -7.62
CA ARG A 39 -6.69 19.24 -6.93
C ARG A 39 -7.28 20.33 -6.04
N GLU A 40 -8.24 21.10 -6.56
CA GLU A 40 -8.89 22.16 -5.78
C GLU A 40 -9.71 21.59 -4.62
N PHE A 41 -10.39 20.46 -4.85
CA PHE A 41 -11.10 19.74 -3.80
C PHE A 41 -10.15 19.30 -2.68
N ILE A 42 -9.07 18.58 -3.00
CA ILE A 42 -8.11 18.05 -2.01
C ILE A 42 -7.48 19.21 -1.24
N ARG A 43 -7.07 20.28 -1.94
CA ARG A 43 -6.47 21.46 -1.32
C ARG A 43 -7.42 22.13 -0.33
N SER A 44 -8.63 22.47 -0.75
CA SER A 44 -9.63 23.09 0.12
C SER A 44 -9.96 22.20 1.31
N TYR A 45 -10.02 20.88 1.11
CA TYR A 45 -10.30 19.95 2.20
C TYR A 45 -9.22 19.94 3.29
N ILE A 46 -7.95 19.97 2.87
CA ILE A 46 -6.79 20.02 3.78
C ILE A 46 -6.70 21.40 4.46
N GLU A 47 -6.90 22.50 3.72
CA GLU A 47 -6.86 23.87 4.24
C GLU A 47 -7.97 24.12 5.28
N ASP A 48 -9.15 23.53 5.07
CA ASP A 48 -10.30 23.64 5.99
C ASP A 48 -10.14 22.81 7.27
N GLY A 49 -9.07 22.01 7.39
CA GLY A 49 -8.82 21.16 8.57
C GLY A 49 -9.88 20.07 8.78
N LYS A 50 -10.60 19.67 7.73
CA LYS A 50 -11.65 18.65 7.78
C LYS A 50 -11.03 17.25 7.92
N GLU A 51 -11.72 16.35 8.62
CA GLU A 51 -11.22 14.98 8.87
C GLU A 51 -10.91 14.22 7.55
N VAL A 52 -9.64 13.91 7.35
CA VAL A 52 -9.15 13.27 6.12
C VAL A 52 -9.71 11.85 5.98
N VAL A 53 -9.94 11.18 7.10
CA VAL A 53 -10.45 9.81 7.19
C VAL A 53 -11.65 9.79 8.15
N LEU A 54 -12.62 8.90 7.91
CA LEU A 54 -13.75 8.72 8.83
C LEU A 54 -13.23 8.28 10.22
N PRO A 55 -13.90 8.66 11.32
CA PRO A 55 -13.50 8.24 12.67
C PRO A 55 -13.32 6.72 12.83
N GLU A 56 -14.12 5.91 12.14
CA GLU A 56 -14.02 4.44 12.11
C GLU A 56 -12.76 3.92 11.40
N ALA A 57 -12.29 4.64 10.37
CA ALA A 57 -11.03 4.34 9.70
C ALA A 57 -9.83 4.76 10.55
N VAL A 58 -9.95 5.81 11.36
CA VAL A 58 -8.93 6.24 12.33
C VAL A 58 -8.75 5.22 13.46
N GLU A 59 -9.84 4.59 13.93
CA GLU A 59 -9.76 3.48 14.89
C GLU A 59 -9.07 2.24 14.31
N THR A 60 -9.31 1.95 13.03
CA THR A 60 -8.65 0.85 12.31
C THR A 60 -7.16 1.15 12.09
N LEU A 61 -6.82 2.39 11.73
CA LEU A 61 -5.43 2.85 11.56
C LEU A 61 -4.64 2.82 12.89
N LYS A 62 -5.25 3.24 14.00
CA LYS A 62 -4.63 3.15 15.34
C LYS A 62 -4.41 1.72 15.80
N LYS A 63 -5.38 0.83 15.57
CA LYS A 63 -5.18 -0.61 15.79
C LYS A 63 -4.04 -1.15 14.93
N SER A 64 -3.93 -0.75 13.66
CA SER A 64 -2.80 -1.20 12.83
C SER A 64 -1.45 -0.63 13.28
N THR A 65 -1.35 0.61 13.73
CA THR A 65 -0.05 1.18 14.18
C THR A 65 0.40 0.62 15.54
N GLU A 66 -0.50 0.48 16.51
CA GLU A 66 -0.17 -0.14 17.82
C GLU A 66 0.06 -1.65 17.72
N HIS A 67 -0.63 -2.35 16.81
CA HIS A 67 -0.32 -3.75 16.52
C HIS A 67 0.97 -3.92 15.72
N VAL A 68 1.36 -3.00 14.83
CA VAL A 68 2.59 -3.14 14.04
C VAL A 68 3.85 -3.08 14.94
N ASP A 69 3.92 -2.14 15.88
CA ASP A 69 5.09 -2.04 16.78
C ASP A 69 5.17 -3.19 17.80
N THR A 70 4.03 -3.59 18.39
CA THR A 70 4.02 -4.71 19.34
C THR A 70 4.17 -6.08 18.67
N HIS A 71 3.73 -6.22 17.42
CA HIS A 71 3.89 -7.44 16.65
C HIS A 71 5.33 -7.58 16.15
N PHE A 72 5.96 -6.51 15.66
CA PHE A 72 7.33 -6.54 15.14
C PHE A 72 8.33 -7.16 16.12
N ASP A 73 8.32 -6.73 17.39
CA ASP A 73 9.24 -7.26 18.39
C ASP A 73 9.05 -8.76 18.68
N THR A 74 7.83 -9.27 18.49
CA THR A 74 7.48 -10.70 18.70
C THR A 74 7.76 -11.60 17.50
N LEU A 75 8.08 -11.02 16.34
CA LEU A 75 8.40 -11.80 15.14
C LEU A 75 9.77 -12.47 15.24
N ASP A 76 9.93 -13.56 14.50
CA ASP A 76 11.22 -14.22 14.33
C ASP A 76 12.20 -13.34 13.54
N ASP A 77 13.50 -13.66 13.64
CA ASP A 77 14.56 -12.88 13.03
C ASP A 77 14.43 -12.77 11.51
N THR A 78 13.92 -13.83 10.83
CA THR A 78 13.75 -13.82 9.38
C THR A 78 12.61 -12.89 8.97
N SER A 79 11.48 -12.93 9.68
CA SER A 79 10.38 -11.98 9.47
C SER A 79 10.83 -10.53 9.63
N LYS A 80 11.63 -10.23 10.67
CA LYS A 80 12.18 -8.88 10.89
C LYS A 80 13.13 -8.45 9.77
N GLU A 81 14.01 -9.34 9.33
CA GLU A 81 14.89 -9.09 8.18
C GLU A 81 14.09 -8.80 6.90
N ILE A 82 13.04 -9.58 6.62
CA ILE A 82 12.15 -9.36 5.47
C ILE A 82 11.50 -7.98 5.56
N ILE A 83 10.92 -7.63 6.70
CA ILE A 83 10.28 -6.33 6.89
C ILE A 83 11.27 -5.19 6.64
N ASN A 84 12.48 -5.26 7.19
CA ASN A 84 13.50 -4.24 6.98
C ASN A 84 13.86 -4.10 5.50
N ILE A 85 14.02 -5.21 4.77
CA ILE A 85 14.30 -5.18 3.33
C ILE A 85 13.14 -4.52 2.56
N LEU A 86 11.89 -4.89 2.89
CA LEU A 86 10.72 -4.32 2.24
C LEU A 86 10.63 -2.81 2.49
N GLU A 87 10.82 -2.37 3.73
CA GLU A 87 10.78 -0.95 4.11
C GLU A 87 11.91 -0.13 3.47
N GLU A 88 13.12 -0.68 3.38
CA GLU A 88 14.31 0.04 2.89
C GLU A 88 14.40 0.08 1.36
N TYR A 89 14.04 -1.01 0.67
CA TYR A 89 14.31 -1.16 -0.77
C TYR A 89 13.06 -1.21 -1.64
N VAL A 90 11.94 -1.76 -1.14
CA VAL A 90 10.74 -1.98 -1.95
C VAL A 90 9.75 -0.84 -1.79
N LYS A 91 9.42 -0.50 -0.55
CA LYS A 91 8.40 0.50 -0.20
C LYS A 91 8.68 1.88 -0.82
N PRO A 92 9.93 2.39 -0.89
CA PRO A 92 10.18 3.68 -1.55
C PRO A 92 9.82 3.67 -3.05
N ALA A 93 10.12 2.58 -3.74
CA ALA A 93 9.79 2.43 -5.17
C ALA A 93 8.27 2.31 -5.37
N VAL A 94 7.61 1.51 -4.54
CA VAL A 94 6.15 1.32 -4.58
C VAL A 94 5.40 2.61 -4.24
N ALA A 95 5.87 3.37 -3.24
CA ALA A 95 5.30 4.65 -2.86
C ALA A 95 5.50 5.72 -3.94
N SER A 96 6.64 5.71 -4.64
CA SER A 96 6.87 6.59 -5.79
C SER A 96 5.85 6.39 -6.93
N ASP A 97 5.33 5.18 -7.06
CA ASP A 97 4.27 4.84 -8.03
C ASP A 97 2.86 5.02 -7.46
N GLY A 98 2.73 5.53 -6.23
CA GLY A 98 1.44 5.73 -5.55
C GLY A 98 0.82 4.43 -5.02
N GLY A 99 1.59 3.36 -4.85
CA GLY A 99 1.17 2.15 -4.14
C GLY A 99 1.67 2.12 -2.70
N ASN A 100 1.33 1.08 -1.97
CA ASN A 100 2.00 0.73 -0.72
C ASN A 100 2.19 -0.79 -0.65
N ILE A 101 3.12 -1.25 0.19
CA ILE A 101 3.36 -2.65 0.48
C ILE A 101 3.45 -2.87 1.99
N GLN A 102 2.81 -3.93 2.46
CA GLN A 102 2.85 -4.34 3.87
C GLN A 102 3.20 -5.83 3.97
N PHE A 103 4.09 -6.17 4.89
CA PHE A 103 4.34 -7.56 5.27
C PHE A 103 3.14 -8.14 6.01
N ILE A 104 2.71 -9.35 5.64
CA ILE A 104 1.61 -10.05 6.30
C ILE A 104 2.11 -11.21 7.15
N SER A 105 2.91 -12.11 6.56
CA SER A 105 3.41 -13.28 7.27
C SER A 105 4.60 -13.91 6.55
N TYR A 106 5.38 -14.67 7.31
CA TYR A 106 6.39 -15.59 6.78
C TYR A 106 6.16 -16.98 7.39
N ASP A 107 6.23 -18.00 6.55
CA ASP A 107 6.11 -19.40 6.96
C ASP A 107 7.49 -20.07 6.84
N GLU A 108 8.05 -20.51 7.97
CA GLU A 108 9.41 -21.06 8.02
C GLU A 108 9.55 -22.44 7.34
N GLU A 109 8.49 -23.25 7.35
CA GLU A 109 8.52 -24.59 6.74
C GLU A 109 8.53 -24.53 5.22
N THR A 110 7.65 -23.69 4.66
CA THR A 110 7.50 -23.49 3.21
C THR A 110 8.42 -22.41 2.66
N LYS A 111 8.93 -21.52 3.52
CA LYS A 111 9.70 -20.32 3.17
C LYS A 111 8.91 -19.33 2.31
N ASN A 112 7.60 -19.29 2.50
CA ASN A 112 6.70 -18.40 1.79
C ASN A 112 6.54 -17.09 2.54
N VAL A 113 6.62 -15.98 1.79
CA VAL A 113 6.39 -14.62 2.30
C VAL A 113 5.09 -14.09 1.71
N SER A 114 4.16 -13.67 2.57
CA SER A 114 2.92 -13.02 2.15
C SER A 114 3.03 -11.52 2.33
N VAL A 115 2.68 -10.77 1.29
CA VAL A 115 2.62 -9.30 1.30
C VAL A 115 1.27 -8.81 0.81
N LEU A 116 0.84 -7.66 1.34
CA LEU A 116 -0.34 -6.93 0.89
C LEU A 116 0.13 -5.75 0.04
N LEU A 117 -0.34 -5.69 -1.20
CA LEU A 117 -0.15 -4.55 -2.10
C LEU A 117 -1.39 -3.66 -2.07
N GLN A 118 -1.20 -2.36 -1.94
CA GLN A 118 -2.27 -1.37 -1.85
C GLN A 118 -2.03 -0.21 -2.83
N GLY A 119 -3.05 0.64 -3.02
CA GLY A 119 -2.98 1.81 -3.87
C GLY A 119 -2.83 1.47 -5.35
N ALA A 120 -2.00 2.20 -6.08
CA ALA A 120 -1.83 2.00 -7.52
C ALA A 120 -1.35 0.58 -7.89
N CYS A 121 -0.67 -0.11 -6.96
CA CYS A 121 -0.06 -1.42 -7.21
C CYS A 121 -1.04 -2.61 -7.13
N SER A 122 -2.24 -2.44 -6.58
CA SER A 122 -3.25 -3.51 -6.47
C SER A 122 -4.21 -3.59 -7.67
N GLY A 123 -4.23 -2.57 -8.53
CA GLY A 123 -5.26 -2.38 -9.55
C GLY A 123 -4.99 -2.98 -10.94
N CYS A 124 -3.76 -3.40 -11.26
CA CYS A 124 -3.38 -3.88 -12.60
C CYS A 124 -2.71 -5.26 -12.52
N PRO A 125 -3.35 -6.35 -13.02
CA PRO A 125 -2.82 -7.71 -12.89
C PRO A 125 -1.40 -7.92 -13.43
N SER A 126 -1.05 -7.23 -14.54
CA SER A 126 0.29 -7.33 -15.12
C SER A 126 1.36 -6.65 -14.27
N SER A 127 1.04 -5.49 -13.67
CA SER A 127 1.94 -4.78 -12.78
C SER A 127 2.11 -5.51 -11.45
N THR A 128 1.05 -6.09 -10.91
CA THR A 128 1.09 -6.91 -9.69
C THR A 128 2.01 -8.12 -9.87
N TYR A 129 1.93 -8.82 -11.01
CA TYR A 129 2.81 -9.96 -11.29
C TYR A 129 4.28 -9.56 -11.40
N THR A 130 4.56 -8.46 -12.09
CA THR A 130 5.92 -7.95 -12.28
C THR A 130 6.53 -7.52 -10.94
N LEU A 131 5.78 -6.75 -10.15
CA LEU A 131 6.21 -6.28 -8.84
C LEU A 131 6.45 -7.46 -7.88
N LYS A 132 5.52 -8.42 -7.83
CA LYS A 132 5.66 -9.67 -7.06
C LYS A 132 6.97 -10.40 -7.42
N SER A 133 7.23 -10.57 -8.72
CA SER A 133 8.44 -11.25 -9.20
C SER A 133 9.71 -10.50 -8.83
N GLY A 134 9.68 -9.16 -8.89
CA GLY A 134 10.79 -8.30 -8.45
C GLY A 134 11.09 -8.45 -6.96
N ILE A 135 10.05 -8.41 -6.12
CA ILE A 135 10.17 -8.59 -4.66
C ILE A 135 10.71 -9.99 -4.34
N GLU A 136 10.18 -11.03 -5.00
CA GLU A 136 10.62 -12.41 -4.78
C GLU A 136 12.10 -12.61 -5.11
N ASN A 137 12.56 -12.08 -6.24
CA ASN A 137 13.96 -12.17 -6.62
C ASN A 137 14.87 -11.41 -5.64
N MET A 138 14.48 -10.20 -5.25
CA MET A 138 15.23 -9.40 -4.27
C MET A 138 15.37 -10.12 -2.93
N LEU A 139 14.26 -10.63 -2.38
CA LEU A 139 14.28 -11.35 -1.11
C LEU A 139 15.12 -12.63 -1.19
N LYS A 140 15.07 -13.36 -2.31
CA LYS A 140 15.92 -14.54 -2.54
C LYS A 140 17.41 -14.21 -2.60
N GLU A 141 17.77 -13.09 -3.21
CA GLU A 141 19.15 -12.62 -3.31
C GLU A 141 19.68 -12.14 -1.96
N MET A 142 18.87 -11.38 -1.21
CA MET A 142 19.27 -10.79 0.07
C MET A 142 19.21 -11.79 1.24
N LEU A 143 18.33 -12.80 1.16
CA LEU A 143 18.16 -13.84 2.17
C LEU A 143 18.32 -15.26 1.56
N PRO A 144 19.53 -15.64 1.12
CA PRO A 144 19.75 -16.91 0.42
C PRO A 144 19.31 -18.11 1.24
N GLY A 145 18.44 -18.94 0.67
CA GLY A 145 17.93 -20.14 1.30
C GLY A 145 16.89 -19.92 2.40
N LYS A 146 16.52 -18.67 2.71
CA LYS A 146 15.43 -18.34 3.65
C LYS A 146 14.09 -18.06 2.97
N VAL A 147 14.08 -17.59 1.72
CA VAL A 147 12.84 -17.29 0.98
C VAL A 147 12.74 -18.18 -0.27
N ALA A 148 11.60 -18.88 -0.42
CA ALA A 148 11.32 -19.73 -1.58
C ALA A 148 10.31 -19.11 -2.54
N MET A 149 9.32 -18.38 -2.02
CA MET A 149 8.26 -17.77 -2.81
C MET A 149 7.70 -16.53 -2.12
N VAL A 150 7.17 -15.59 -2.91
CA VAL A 150 6.34 -14.49 -2.42
C VAL A 150 4.91 -14.68 -2.91
N GLU A 151 3.92 -14.38 -2.08
CA GLU A 151 2.52 -14.24 -2.45
C GLU A 151 2.07 -12.80 -2.23
N ALA A 152 1.41 -12.22 -3.23
CA ALA A 152 0.90 -10.86 -3.16
C ALA A 152 -0.63 -10.88 -3.11
N ILE A 153 -1.19 -10.34 -2.03
CA ILE A 153 -2.62 -10.12 -1.84
C ILE A 153 -2.93 -8.68 -2.26
N ASN A 154 -4.01 -8.48 -3.02
CA ASN A 154 -4.43 -7.15 -3.46
C ASN A 154 -5.43 -6.56 -2.47
N GLY A 155 -5.08 -5.40 -1.90
CA GLY A 155 -5.93 -4.59 -1.01
C GLY A 155 -6.48 -3.34 -1.65
#